data_AF-A0A9W6BJZ2-F1
#
_entry.id   AF-A0A9W6BJZ2-F1
#
_cell.length_a   1.000
_cell.length_b   1.000
_cell.length_c   1.000
_cell.angle_alpha   90.00
_cell.angle_beta   90.00
_cell.angle_gamma   90.00
#
_symmetry.space_group_name_H-M   'P 1'
#
loop_
_entity.id
_entity.type
_entity.pdbx_description
1 polymer ?
#
loop_
_entity_poly.entity_id
_entity_poly.type
_entity_poly.pdbx_seq_one_letter_code
_entity_poly.pdbx_strand_id
1 'polypeptide(L)'
;MASLDRLPMLEAMCRGYMGPISAAVYLPLLAGTNASHLTGTNASHLTGAAAAAAATAAESPQGGAGGPAEPLPEGATAASAADLILREHGEQISSARAKLQAFFERMDALRAADGSVCQLALTLFAERTSDPQLAAIMPTNAMRNAAGLAAQTPLAAMLDADLGVSAGLNTLVNNETWIQHILRETSAQRPALCVPPAFEANPRLDNETAHRVTHVALAGTYGRVCAATRSKSDVAALWRNATLKVFHVDACRSCHRPFNHAHWSLSPSPYIVEFQRNFEPWGILSR
;
A
#
# COMPACT_ATOMS: atom_id res chain seq x y z
N MET A 1 2.41 3.47 1.21
CA MET A 1 1.84 4.24 2.35
C MET A 1 1.33 3.27 3.40
N ALA A 2 1.34 3.63 4.68
CA ALA A 2 0.87 2.76 5.76
C ALA A 2 0.45 3.56 7.00
N SER A 3 -0.35 2.97 7.88
CA SER A 3 -0.52 3.40 9.27
C SER A 3 0.38 2.56 10.20
N LEU A 4 0.52 2.96 11.47
CA LEU A 4 1.39 2.25 12.43
C LEU A 4 0.97 0.80 12.69
N ASP A 5 -0.32 0.48 12.62
CA ASP A 5 -0.85 -0.88 12.75
C ASP A 5 -0.51 -1.77 11.55
N ARG A 6 -0.12 -1.17 10.41
CA ARG A 6 0.22 -1.88 9.16
C ARG A 6 1.71 -2.16 9.01
N LEU A 7 2.54 -1.86 10.02
CA LEU A 7 3.96 -2.19 10.01
C LEU A 7 4.26 -3.68 9.78
N PRO A 8 3.50 -4.65 10.32
CA PRO A 8 3.72 -6.07 10.00
C PRO A 8 3.52 -6.40 8.51
N MET A 9 2.61 -5.71 7.83
CA MET A 9 2.36 -5.90 6.40
C MET A 9 3.50 -5.29 5.57
N LEU A 10 3.97 -4.11 5.96
CA LEU A 10 5.17 -3.50 5.37
C LEU A 10 6.42 -4.36 5.58
N GLU A 11 6.55 -5.01 6.74
CA GLU A 11 7.61 -6.00 7.00
C GLU A 11 7.54 -7.15 6.00
N ALA A 12 6.35 -7.74 5.80
CA ALA A 12 6.16 -8.83 4.86
C ALA A 12 6.50 -8.41 3.42
N MET A 13 6.09 -7.21 3.01
CA MET A 13 6.45 -6.65 1.69
C MET A 13 7.98 -6.47 1.56
N CYS A 14 8.64 -5.93 2.58
CA CYS A 14 10.09 -5.70 2.56
C CYS A 14 10.90 -7.00 2.58
N ARG A 15 10.40 -8.06 3.24
CA ARG A 15 11.01 -9.40 3.17
C ARG A 15 10.79 -10.08 1.81
N GLY A 16 9.72 -9.73 1.10
CA GLY A 16 9.37 -10.31 -0.20
C GLY A 16 9.97 -9.59 -1.41
N TYR A 17 10.48 -8.37 -1.25
CA TYR A 17 11.01 -7.55 -2.35
C TYR A 17 12.46 -7.12 -2.07
N MET A 18 13.37 -7.45 -2.98
CA MET A 18 14.82 -7.23 -2.79
C MET A 18 15.32 -5.85 -3.24
N GLY A 19 14.41 -4.92 -3.58
CA GLY A 19 14.75 -3.59 -4.07
C GLY A 19 14.49 -2.47 -3.05
N PRO A 20 14.57 -1.19 -3.47
CA PRO A 20 14.24 -0.06 -2.62
C PRO A 20 12.73 0.07 -2.41
N ILE A 21 12.32 0.29 -1.16
CA ILE A 21 10.94 0.61 -0.76
C ILE A 21 10.95 1.95 -0.04
N SER A 22 10.10 2.88 -0.50
CA SER A 22 9.77 4.08 0.26
C SER A 22 8.37 3.98 0.83
N ALA A 23 8.24 4.22 2.14
CA ALA A 23 6.95 4.22 2.81
C ALA A 23 6.77 5.50 3.66
N ALA A 24 5.71 6.22 3.33
CA ALA A 24 5.16 7.27 4.19
C ALA A 24 4.17 6.64 5.18
N VAL A 25 4.39 6.89 6.47
CA VAL A 25 3.58 6.39 7.59
C VAL A 25 2.73 7.51 8.17
N TYR A 26 1.42 7.31 8.23
CA TYR A 26 0.45 8.32 8.69
C TYR A 26 0.15 8.16 10.18
N LEU A 27 0.14 9.29 10.90
CA LEU A 27 -0.25 9.42 12.30
C LEU A 27 -1.30 10.53 12.46
N PRO A 28 -2.58 10.20 12.56
CA PRO A 28 -3.61 11.18 12.89
C PRO A 28 -3.52 11.58 14.37
N LEU A 29 -3.59 12.88 14.64
CA LEU A 29 -3.54 13.47 15.98
C LEU A 29 -4.86 14.21 16.23
N LEU A 30 -5.74 13.58 17.01
CA LEU A 30 -7.08 14.13 17.25
C LEU A 30 -7.03 15.31 18.23
N ALA A 31 -7.40 16.50 17.76
CA ALA A 31 -7.47 17.71 18.56
C ALA A 31 -8.75 17.72 19.43
N GLY A 32 -8.63 18.19 20.68
CA GLY A 32 -9.79 18.49 21.53
C GLY A 32 -10.31 17.35 22.42
N THR A 33 -9.74 16.15 22.35
CA THR A 33 -9.97 15.13 23.38
C THR A 33 -8.89 15.24 24.44
N ASN A 34 -9.24 15.72 25.64
CA ASN A 34 -8.50 15.35 26.85
C ASN A 34 -8.27 13.83 26.78
N ALA A 35 -7.01 13.40 26.88
CA ALA A 35 -6.54 12.03 26.64
C ALA A 35 -7.06 10.97 27.64
N SER A 36 -8.26 11.16 28.18
CA SER A 36 -8.94 10.32 29.15
C SER A 36 -10.37 10.09 28.67
N HIS A 37 -10.57 9.04 27.87
CA HIS A 37 -11.82 8.28 27.62
C HIS A 37 -12.02 7.91 26.14
N LEU A 38 -11.22 6.93 25.67
CA LEU A 38 -11.82 5.89 24.83
C LEU A 38 -12.38 4.85 25.79
N THR A 39 -13.65 4.97 26.16
CA THR A 39 -14.38 3.85 26.78
C THR A 39 -14.52 2.75 25.75
N GLY A 40 -14.48 1.48 26.19
CA GLY A 40 -14.53 0.31 25.31
C GLY A 40 -15.73 0.27 24.35
N THR A 41 -16.80 1.02 24.66
CA THR A 41 -17.98 1.22 23.80
C THR A 41 -17.73 2.12 22.59
N ASN A 42 -16.82 3.10 22.66
CA ASN A 42 -16.55 3.98 21.52
C ASN A 42 -15.61 3.31 20.50
N ALA A 43 -14.72 2.43 20.96
CA ALA A 43 -13.86 1.64 20.08
C ALA A 43 -14.66 0.67 19.20
N SER A 44 -15.76 0.11 19.71
CA SER A 44 -16.65 -0.79 18.95
C SER A 44 -17.57 -0.06 17.97
N HIS A 45 -17.95 1.19 18.25
CA HIS A 45 -18.67 2.02 17.28
C HIS A 45 -17.77 2.51 16.13
N LEU A 46 -16.48 2.75 16.38
CA LEU A 46 -15.51 3.14 15.36
C LEU A 46 -15.13 1.99 14.43
N THR A 47 -15.00 0.76 14.94
CA THR A 47 -14.80 -0.43 14.08
C THR A 47 -16.03 -0.71 13.21
N GLY A 48 -17.25 -0.46 13.74
CA GLY A 48 -18.48 -0.54 12.95
C GLY A 48 -18.61 0.54 11.89
N ALA A 49 -18.21 1.79 12.20
CA ALA A 49 -18.26 2.90 11.25
C ALA A 49 -17.20 2.78 10.13
N ALA A 50 -15.99 2.29 10.44
CA ALA A 50 -14.96 2.01 9.44
C ALA A 50 -15.39 0.87 8.48
N ALA A 51 -16.06 -0.17 9.00
CA ALA A 51 -16.63 -1.24 8.18
C ALA A 51 -17.79 -0.74 7.29
N ALA A 52 -18.63 0.18 7.79
CA ALA A 52 -19.72 0.79 7.02
C ALA A 52 -19.24 1.79 5.96
N ALA A 53 -18.17 2.54 6.23
CA ALA A 53 -17.52 3.44 5.27
C ALA A 53 -16.86 2.66 4.11
N ALA A 54 -16.25 1.51 4.42
CA ALA A 54 -15.73 0.60 3.40
C ALA A 54 -16.84 0.01 2.50
N ALA A 55 -18.06 -0.16 3.02
CA ALA A 55 -19.21 -0.67 2.27
C ALA A 55 -19.94 0.40 1.43
N THR A 56 -19.81 1.68 1.76
CA THR A 56 -20.54 2.79 1.11
C THR A 56 -19.74 3.54 0.05
N ALA A 57 -18.44 3.25 -0.12
CA ALA A 57 -17.61 3.80 -1.19
C ALA A 57 -18.03 3.36 -2.61
N ALA A 58 -19.04 2.50 -2.76
CA ALA A 58 -19.53 2.00 -4.05
C ALA A 58 -20.67 2.83 -4.70
N GLU A 59 -21.30 3.79 -4.00
CA GLU A 59 -22.43 4.56 -4.58
C GLU A 59 -22.47 6.03 -4.13
N SER A 60 -21.79 6.94 -4.85
CA SER A 60 -22.43 8.12 -5.48
C SER A 60 -21.42 9.22 -5.89
N PRO A 61 -21.67 9.91 -7.01
CA PRO A 61 -21.00 11.14 -7.39
C PRO A 61 -21.83 12.36 -6.98
N GLN A 62 -21.29 13.27 -6.16
CA GLN A 62 -21.64 14.70 -6.21
C GLN A 62 -20.71 15.52 -5.30
N GLY A 63 -20.18 16.59 -5.87
CA GLY A 63 -19.35 17.56 -5.16
C GLY A 63 -20.13 18.30 -4.09
N GLY A 64 -19.61 18.25 -2.87
CA GLY A 64 -19.96 19.17 -1.79
C GLY A 64 -18.90 20.25 -1.71
N ALA A 65 -19.30 21.50 -1.95
CA ALA A 65 -18.48 22.67 -1.74
C ALA A 65 -18.02 22.73 -0.27
N GLY A 66 -16.71 22.89 -0.05
CA GLY A 66 -16.14 23.11 1.27
C GLY A 66 -16.68 24.40 1.89
N GLY A 67 -17.21 24.29 3.10
CA GLY A 67 -17.45 25.46 3.96
C GLY A 67 -16.12 26.17 4.25
N PRO A 68 -16.14 27.48 4.55
CA PRO A 68 -14.93 28.23 4.78
C PRO A 68 -14.20 27.66 5.99
N ALA A 69 -12.94 27.24 5.78
CA ALA A 69 -12.03 26.96 6.87
C ALA A 69 -11.94 28.19 7.77
N GLU A 70 -12.11 28.00 9.08
CA GLU A 70 -11.88 29.04 10.06
C GLU A 70 -10.48 29.63 9.85
N PRO A 71 -10.32 30.96 9.77
CA PRO A 71 -9.00 31.53 9.53
C PRO A 71 -8.10 31.18 10.72
N LEU A 72 -6.91 30.65 10.43
CA LEU A 72 -5.85 30.59 11.42
C LEU A 72 -5.65 32.01 12.01
N PRO A 73 -5.48 32.15 13.33
CA PRO A 73 -5.27 33.46 13.94
C PRO A 73 -4.11 34.19 13.25
N GLU A 74 -4.34 35.44 12.85
CA GLU A 74 -3.35 36.29 12.19
C GLU A 74 -2.05 36.29 13.01
N GLY A 75 -0.98 35.71 12.45
CA GLY A 75 0.33 35.59 13.08
C GLY A 75 0.78 34.17 13.39
N ALA A 76 -0.04 33.14 13.16
CA ALA A 76 0.40 31.75 13.25
C ALA A 76 1.38 31.42 12.11
N THR A 77 2.66 31.34 12.43
CA THR A 77 3.68 30.83 11.50
C THR A 77 3.62 29.30 11.45
N ALA A 78 4.16 28.67 10.40
CA ALA A 78 4.31 27.21 10.37
C ALA A 78 5.06 26.68 11.61
N ALA A 79 5.97 27.49 12.17
CA ALA A 79 6.66 27.22 13.43
C ALA A 79 5.70 27.16 14.63
N SER A 80 4.77 28.11 14.77
CA SER A 80 3.80 28.08 15.89
C SER A 80 2.81 26.91 15.81
N ALA A 81 2.47 26.46 14.60
CA ALA A 81 1.63 25.28 14.41
C ALA A 81 2.37 23.98 14.77
N ALA A 82 3.64 23.85 14.36
CA ALA A 82 4.49 22.72 14.74
C ALA A 82 4.73 22.67 16.25
N ASP A 83 4.99 23.83 16.88
CA ASP A 83 5.16 23.94 18.33
C ASP A 83 3.89 23.53 19.09
N LEU A 84 2.71 23.93 18.60
CA LEU A 84 1.44 23.52 19.20
C LEU A 84 1.26 21.99 19.13
N ILE A 85 1.51 21.39 17.96
CA ILE A 85 1.42 19.94 17.76
C ILE A 85 2.38 19.21 18.70
N LEU A 86 3.62 19.65 18.81
CA LEU A 86 4.61 19.04 19.70
C LEU A 86 4.24 19.19 21.18
N ARG A 87 3.63 20.31 21.57
CA ARG A 87 3.15 20.52 22.95
C ARG A 87 1.96 19.65 23.30
N GLU A 88 0.99 19.50 22.40
CA GLU A 88 -0.24 18.73 22.65
C GLU A 88 -0.03 17.22 22.46
N HIS A 89 0.78 16.82 21.49
CA HIS A 89 0.90 15.43 21.02
C HIS A 89 2.34 14.89 21.04
N GLY A 90 3.27 15.58 21.72
CA GLY A 90 4.69 15.22 21.74
C GLY A 90 4.97 13.78 22.17
N GLU A 91 4.22 13.25 23.13
CA GLU A 91 4.34 11.85 23.56
C GLU A 91 3.90 10.85 22.47
N GLN A 92 2.78 11.11 21.80
CA GLN A 92 2.28 10.26 20.71
C GLN A 92 3.26 10.25 19.53
N ILE A 93 3.78 11.42 19.15
CA ILE A 93 4.78 11.56 18.09
C ILE A 93 6.08 10.85 18.48
N SER A 94 6.55 11.03 19.72
CA SER A 94 7.76 10.39 20.22
C SER A 94 7.62 8.87 20.27
N SER A 95 6.46 8.36 20.70
CA SER A 95 6.14 6.92 20.70
C SER A 95 6.11 6.36 19.28
N ALA A 96 5.44 7.04 18.35
CA ALA A 96 5.40 6.66 16.94
C ALA A 96 6.80 6.62 16.31
N ARG A 97 7.60 7.66 16.57
CA ARG A 97 9.00 7.73 16.13
C ARG A 97 9.82 6.58 16.70
N ALA A 98 9.70 6.28 18.00
CA ALA A 98 10.43 5.17 18.61
C ALA A 98 10.04 3.82 17.99
N LYS A 99 8.74 3.58 17.73
CA LYS A 99 8.26 2.36 17.05
C LYS A 99 8.82 2.24 15.63
N LEU A 100 8.82 3.34 14.87
CA LEU A 100 9.35 3.36 13.50
C LEU A 100 10.86 3.20 13.47
N GLN A 101 11.59 3.82 14.40
CA GLN A 101 13.03 3.66 14.55
C GLN A 101 13.39 2.21 14.85
N ALA A 102 12.72 1.60 15.83
CA ALA A 102 12.94 0.19 16.16
C ALA A 102 12.57 -0.74 14.98
N PHE A 103 11.53 -0.41 14.22
CA PHE A 103 11.17 -1.17 13.01
C PHE A 103 12.25 -1.06 11.93
N PHE A 104 12.71 0.16 11.65
CA PHE A 104 13.79 0.42 10.69
C PHE A 104 15.07 -0.35 11.05
N GLU A 105 15.52 -0.25 12.31
CA GLU A 105 16.71 -0.93 12.80
C GLU A 105 16.62 -2.45 12.66
N ARG A 106 15.45 -3.04 12.95
CA ARG A 106 15.23 -4.48 12.72
C ARG A 106 15.33 -4.84 11.24
N MET A 107 14.73 -4.07 10.35
CA MET A 107 14.78 -4.35 8.90
C MET A 107 16.19 -4.18 8.34
N ASP A 108 16.93 -3.16 8.78
CA ASP A 108 18.31 -2.96 8.33
C ASP A 108 19.24 -4.05 8.88
N ALA A 109 19.06 -4.49 10.14
CA ALA A 109 19.78 -5.63 10.70
C ALA A 109 19.47 -6.93 9.93
N LEU A 110 18.21 -7.18 9.58
CA LEU A 110 17.82 -8.32 8.74
C LEU A 110 18.47 -8.25 7.36
N ARG A 111 18.49 -7.07 6.72
CA ARG A 111 19.17 -6.86 5.44
C ARG A 111 20.67 -7.07 5.51
N ALA A 112 21.31 -6.62 6.59
CA ALA A 112 22.74 -6.83 6.82
C ALA A 112 23.09 -8.31 7.01
N ALA A 113 22.20 -9.08 7.65
CA ALA A 113 22.36 -10.53 7.82
C ALA A 113 21.98 -11.34 6.57
N ASP A 114 20.95 -10.89 5.85
CA ASP A 114 20.35 -11.53 4.69
C ASP A 114 20.09 -10.46 3.62
N GLY A 115 20.96 -10.42 2.61
CA GLY A 115 20.90 -9.44 1.52
C GLY A 115 19.65 -9.54 0.64
N SER A 116 18.70 -10.43 0.95
CA SER A 116 17.40 -10.57 0.27
C SER A 116 16.28 -9.71 0.85
N VAL A 117 16.56 -8.87 1.83
CA VAL A 117 15.58 -7.91 2.39
C VAL A 117 15.69 -6.55 1.68
N CYS A 118 14.57 -5.85 1.56
CA CYS A 118 14.48 -4.55 0.89
C CYS A 118 15.41 -3.47 1.49
N GLN A 119 15.71 -2.44 0.69
CA GLN A 119 16.29 -1.19 1.18
C GLN A 119 15.15 -0.23 1.55
N LEU A 120 14.96 0.03 2.84
CA LEU A 120 13.79 0.76 3.33
C LEU A 120 14.09 2.25 3.54
N ALA A 121 13.18 3.13 3.10
CA ALA A 121 13.12 4.54 3.48
C ALA A 121 11.76 4.82 4.14
N LEU A 122 11.78 5.31 5.39
CA LEU A 122 10.56 5.62 6.15
C LEU A 122 10.43 7.12 6.38
N THR A 123 9.21 7.62 6.29
CA THR A 123 8.89 9.00 6.67
C THR A 123 7.60 9.03 7.47
N LEU A 124 7.63 9.64 8.65
CA LEU A 124 6.45 9.82 9.51
C LEU A 124 5.77 11.14 9.15
N PHE A 125 4.48 11.08 8.83
CA PHE A 125 3.62 12.23 8.62
C PHE A 125 2.58 12.26 9.74
N ALA A 126 2.59 13.34 10.51
CA ALA A 126 1.61 13.59 11.54
C ALA A 126 0.66 14.71 11.09
N GLU A 127 -0.64 14.51 11.27
CA GLU A 127 -1.67 15.49 10.95
C GLU A 127 -2.54 15.72 12.17
N ARG A 128 -2.67 16.99 12.57
CA ARG A 128 -3.62 17.38 13.62
C ARG A 128 -4.97 17.67 12.98
N THR A 129 -5.99 16.92 13.40
CA THR A 129 -7.37 17.08 12.92
C THR A 129 -8.33 17.08 14.11
N SER A 130 -9.38 17.89 14.07
CA SER A 130 -10.47 17.83 15.06
C SER A 130 -11.59 16.86 14.64
N ASP A 131 -11.53 16.32 13.42
CA ASP A 131 -12.56 15.44 12.87
C ASP A 131 -12.15 13.97 13.06
N PRO A 132 -12.89 13.19 13.87
CA PRO A 132 -12.62 11.77 14.08
C PRO A 132 -12.77 10.92 12.82
N GLN A 133 -13.63 11.30 11.87
CA GLN A 133 -13.79 10.58 10.61
C GLN A 133 -12.56 10.79 9.73
N LEU A 134 -12.06 12.03 9.64
CA LEU A 134 -10.80 12.30 8.97
C LEU A 134 -9.62 11.59 9.65
N ALA A 135 -9.59 11.53 10.99
CA ALA A 135 -8.57 10.79 11.73
C ALA A 135 -8.63 9.27 11.46
N ALA A 136 -9.81 8.73 11.12
CA ALA A 136 -9.99 7.31 10.81
C ALA A 136 -9.60 6.94 9.38
N ILE A 137 -9.43 7.92 8.48
CA ILE A 137 -9.03 7.69 7.09
C ILE A 137 -7.64 8.25 6.83
N MET A 138 -6.85 7.53 6.04
CA MET A 138 -5.54 8.01 5.63
C MET A 138 -5.67 8.83 4.34
N PRO A 139 -5.04 10.02 4.22
CA PRO A 139 -5.02 10.82 3.00
C PRO A 139 -4.15 10.15 1.93
N THR A 140 -4.70 9.12 1.29
CA THR A 140 -4.01 8.14 0.46
C THR A 140 -3.15 8.76 -0.64
N ASN A 141 -3.70 9.73 -1.39
CA ASN A 141 -2.97 10.37 -2.48
C ASN A 141 -1.82 11.25 -1.98
N ALA A 142 -2.01 11.97 -0.88
CA ALA A 142 -0.94 12.78 -0.28
C ALA A 142 0.20 11.88 0.24
N MET A 143 -0.15 10.78 0.90
CA MET A 143 0.83 9.81 1.41
C MET A 143 1.59 9.08 0.29
N ARG A 144 0.92 8.81 -0.85
CA ARG A 144 1.55 8.27 -2.06
C ARG A 144 2.55 9.25 -2.66
N ASN A 145 2.17 10.53 -2.79
CA ASN A 145 3.07 11.59 -3.28
C ASN A 145 4.28 11.76 -2.35
N ALA A 146 4.05 11.76 -1.04
CA ALA A 146 5.08 11.85 -0.02
C ALA A 146 6.09 10.69 -0.09
N ALA A 147 5.62 9.44 -0.18
CA ALA A 147 6.49 8.28 -0.41
C ALA A 147 7.23 8.41 -1.74
N GLY A 148 6.57 8.97 -2.75
CA GLY A 148 7.18 9.34 -4.02
C GLY A 148 8.39 10.25 -3.81
N LEU A 149 8.38 11.26 -2.95
CA LEU A 149 9.53 12.17 -2.80
C LEU A 149 10.83 11.46 -2.38
N ALA A 150 10.73 10.35 -1.64
CA ALA A 150 11.88 9.58 -1.18
C ALA A 150 12.29 8.42 -2.13
N ALA A 151 11.54 8.15 -3.19
CA ALA A 151 11.91 7.13 -4.18
C ALA A 151 13.03 7.64 -5.11
N GLN A 152 14.12 6.87 -5.23
CA GLN A 152 15.35 7.28 -5.95
C GLN A 152 15.57 6.49 -7.25
N THR A 153 14.52 5.86 -7.77
CA THR A 153 14.56 5.02 -8.98
C THR A 153 13.84 5.69 -10.14
N PRO A 154 14.22 5.42 -11.41
CA PRO A 154 13.52 5.96 -12.58
C PRO A 154 12.07 5.48 -12.72
N LEU A 155 11.77 4.30 -12.16
CA LEU A 155 10.43 3.72 -12.10
C LEU A 155 10.01 3.57 -10.63
N ALA A 156 8.72 3.73 -10.35
CA ALA A 156 8.15 3.40 -9.05
C ALA A 156 6.85 2.61 -9.18
N ALA A 157 6.72 1.57 -8.36
CA ALA A 157 5.46 0.85 -8.15
C ALA A 157 4.68 1.50 -7.00
N MET A 158 3.44 1.88 -7.26
CA MET A 158 2.54 2.41 -6.22
C MET A 158 1.65 1.28 -5.71
N LEU A 159 2.05 0.69 -4.57
CA LEU A 159 1.39 -0.46 -3.97
C LEU A 159 0.82 -0.13 -2.58
N ASP A 160 -0.27 -0.79 -2.23
CA ASP A 160 -0.82 -0.77 -0.88
C ASP A 160 -0.04 -1.74 0.03
N ALA A 161 0.04 -1.43 1.33
CA ALA A 161 0.92 -2.15 2.25
C ALA A 161 0.52 -3.61 2.50
N ASP A 162 -0.72 -3.98 2.19
CA ASP A 162 -1.27 -5.34 2.30
C ASP A 162 -1.05 -6.19 1.05
N LEU A 163 -0.37 -5.66 0.03
CA LEU A 163 0.07 -6.42 -1.14
C LEU A 163 1.46 -7.04 -0.92
N GLY A 164 1.57 -8.33 -1.23
CA GLY A 164 2.84 -9.02 -1.36
C GLY A 164 3.36 -8.98 -2.80
N VAL A 165 4.68 -8.90 -2.96
CA VAL A 165 5.34 -8.97 -4.26
C VAL A 165 5.82 -10.40 -4.52
N SER A 166 5.55 -10.94 -5.71
CA SER A 166 6.03 -12.27 -6.09
C SER A 166 7.51 -12.26 -6.47
N ALA A 167 8.22 -13.37 -6.27
CA ALA A 167 9.60 -13.51 -6.76
C ALA A 167 9.74 -13.30 -8.28
N GLY A 168 8.72 -13.62 -9.06
CA GLY A 168 8.70 -13.32 -10.49
C GLY A 168 8.87 -11.81 -10.78
N LEU A 169 8.26 -10.94 -9.96
CA LEU A 169 8.47 -9.50 -10.09
C LEU A 169 9.90 -9.11 -9.71
N ASN A 170 10.48 -9.70 -8.65
CA ASN A 170 11.91 -9.49 -8.32
C ASN A 170 12.82 -9.84 -9.52
N THR A 171 12.54 -10.92 -10.24
CA THR A 171 13.30 -11.28 -11.46
C THR A 171 13.10 -10.25 -12.57
N LEU A 172 11.86 -9.78 -12.79
CA LEU A 172 11.57 -8.80 -13.84
C LEU A 172 12.25 -7.45 -13.58
N VAL A 173 12.21 -6.95 -12.34
CA VAL A 173 12.81 -5.63 -12.03
C VAL A 173 14.34 -5.64 -12.04
N ASN A 174 14.96 -6.81 -11.94
CA ASN A 174 16.41 -6.98 -12.13
C ASN A 174 16.79 -7.21 -13.61
N ASN A 175 15.82 -7.32 -14.52
CA ASN A 175 16.08 -7.43 -15.95
C ASN A 175 16.17 -6.03 -16.57
N GLU A 176 17.39 -5.60 -16.89
CA GLU A 176 17.64 -4.27 -17.47
C GLU A 176 16.88 -4.03 -18.78
N THR A 177 16.77 -5.03 -19.65
CA THR A 177 16.01 -4.89 -20.91
C THR A 177 14.53 -4.64 -20.64
N TRP A 178 13.96 -5.32 -19.65
CA TRP A 178 12.58 -5.11 -19.24
C TRP A 178 12.38 -3.74 -18.61
N ILE A 179 13.25 -3.31 -17.70
CA ILE A 179 13.21 -1.97 -17.09
C ILE A 179 13.28 -0.88 -18.15
N GLN A 180 14.22 -0.98 -19.10
CA GLN A 180 14.36 -0.01 -20.18
C GLN A 180 13.14 0.01 -21.11
N HIS A 181 12.53 -1.14 -21.35
CA HIS A 181 11.27 -1.20 -22.10
C HIS A 181 10.16 -0.47 -21.34
N ILE A 182 9.91 -0.81 -20.08
CA ILE A 182 8.86 -0.15 -19.28
C ILE A 182 9.12 1.35 -19.17
N LEU A 183 10.35 1.78 -18.92
CA LEU A 183 10.69 3.20 -18.86
C LEU A 183 10.37 3.94 -20.15
N ARG A 184 10.62 3.34 -21.33
CA ARG A 184 10.24 3.93 -22.62
C ARG A 184 8.72 4.02 -22.79
N GLU A 185 8.00 2.97 -22.41
CA GLU A 185 6.54 2.94 -22.53
C GLU A 185 5.87 3.94 -21.57
N THR A 186 6.36 4.05 -20.33
CA THR A 186 5.75 4.93 -19.31
C THR A 186 6.18 6.39 -19.43
N SER A 187 7.36 6.67 -19.99
CA SER A 187 7.87 8.04 -20.25
C SER A 187 7.43 8.62 -21.61
N ALA A 188 6.64 7.88 -22.39
CA ALA A 188 6.17 8.34 -23.68
C ALA A 188 5.28 9.59 -23.57
N GLN A 189 5.07 10.31 -24.68
CA GLN A 189 4.22 11.52 -24.73
C GLN A 189 2.79 11.30 -24.20
N ARG A 190 2.34 10.05 -24.11
CA ARG A 190 1.09 9.66 -23.47
C ARG A 190 1.42 8.97 -22.14
N PRO A 191 0.88 9.45 -21.00
CA PRO A 191 1.11 8.80 -19.73
C PRO A 191 0.57 7.37 -19.78
N ALA A 192 1.45 6.40 -19.55
CA ALA A 192 1.12 4.99 -19.49
C ALA A 192 1.50 4.42 -18.14
N LEU A 193 0.74 3.40 -17.70
CA LEU A 193 0.96 2.69 -16.45
C LEU A 193 1.18 1.21 -16.78
N CYS A 194 2.28 0.63 -16.29
CA CYS A 194 2.45 -0.81 -16.33
C CYS A 194 1.67 -1.45 -15.18
N VAL A 195 0.61 -2.19 -15.48
CA VAL A 195 -0.32 -2.76 -14.49
C VAL A 195 0.04 -4.23 -14.23
N PRO A 196 0.62 -4.58 -13.07
CA PRO A 196 0.72 -5.97 -12.64
C PRO A 196 -0.66 -6.47 -12.19
N PRO A 197 -1.01 -7.74 -12.45
CA PRO A 197 -2.23 -8.32 -11.90
C PRO A 197 -2.06 -8.62 -10.42
N ALA A 198 -3.16 -8.49 -9.67
CA ALA A 198 -3.23 -8.81 -8.26
C ALA A 198 -4.20 -9.98 -8.02
N PHE A 199 -3.81 -10.86 -7.10
CA PHE A 199 -4.58 -12.04 -6.72
C PHE A 199 -4.67 -12.12 -5.21
N GLU A 200 -5.74 -12.74 -4.72
CA GLU A 200 -5.90 -13.10 -3.31
C GLU A 200 -6.29 -14.57 -3.18
N ALA A 201 -6.03 -15.16 -2.01
CA ALA A 201 -6.51 -16.49 -1.70
C ALA A 201 -8.04 -16.53 -1.79
N ASN A 202 -8.59 -17.63 -2.28
CA ASN A 202 -10.04 -17.78 -2.33
C ASN A 202 -10.60 -17.77 -0.89
N PRO A 203 -11.56 -16.88 -0.57
CA PRO A 203 -12.10 -16.74 0.79
C PRO A 203 -12.86 -17.98 1.30
N ARG A 204 -13.10 -18.96 0.43
CA ARG A 204 -13.69 -20.26 0.80
C ARG A 204 -12.67 -21.26 1.37
N LEU A 205 -11.38 -20.97 1.27
CA LEU A 205 -10.33 -21.80 1.85
C LEU A 205 -10.25 -21.56 3.36
N ASP A 206 -9.90 -22.60 4.10
CA ASP A 206 -9.51 -22.43 5.50
C ASP A 206 -8.21 -21.60 5.60
N ASN A 207 -7.96 -21.04 6.78
CA ASN A 207 -6.87 -20.08 6.98
C ASN A 207 -5.48 -20.69 6.72
N GLU A 208 -5.27 -21.95 7.10
CA GLU A 208 -3.99 -22.65 6.89
C GLU A 208 -3.73 -22.87 5.40
N THR A 209 -4.75 -23.34 4.67
CA THR A 209 -4.69 -23.53 3.23
C THR A 209 -4.49 -22.20 2.51
N ALA A 210 -5.21 -21.14 2.91
CA ALA A 210 -5.06 -19.80 2.34
C ALA A 210 -3.63 -19.27 2.55
N HIS A 211 -3.08 -19.38 3.75
CA HIS A 211 -1.70 -18.99 4.05
C HIS A 211 -0.70 -19.76 3.18
N ARG A 212 -0.84 -21.08 3.08
CA ARG A 212 0.03 -21.91 2.25
C ARG A 212 -0.04 -21.50 0.78
N VAL A 213 -1.23 -21.25 0.24
CA VAL A 213 -1.42 -20.85 -1.15
C VAL A 213 -0.80 -19.48 -1.41
N THR A 214 -1.02 -18.52 -0.51
CA THR A 214 -0.39 -17.19 -0.60
C THR A 214 1.12 -17.31 -0.57
N HIS A 215 1.68 -18.12 0.33
CA HIS A 215 3.12 -18.40 0.35
C HIS A 215 3.62 -19.00 -0.97
N VAL A 216 2.87 -19.95 -1.55
CA VAL A 216 3.21 -20.55 -2.85
C VAL A 216 3.14 -19.52 -3.98
N ALA A 217 2.15 -18.63 -3.96
CA ALA A 217 1.99 -17.58 -4.97
C ALA A 217 3.08 -16.50 -4.88
N LEU A 218 3.55 -16.21 -3.66
CA LEU A 218 4.60 -15.22 -3.41
C LEU A 218 6.00 -15.77 -3.63
N ALA A 219 6.23 -17.06 -3.33
CA ALA A 219 7.53 -17.69 -3.12
C ALA A 219 8.67 -17.14 -3.98
N GLY A 220 9.30 -16.12 -3.45
CA GLY A 220 10.58 -16.28 -2.76
C GLY A 220 10.34 -16.39 -1.25
N THR A 221 10.38 -17.63 -0.74
CA THR A 221 10.56 -18.11 0.65
C THR A 221 9.84 -17.45 1.85
N TYR A 222 9.01 -18.25 2.54
CA TYR A 222 8.94 -18.25 4.01
C TYR A 222 9.31 -19.66 4.50
N GLY A 223 10.46 -19.80 5.18
CA GLY A 223 10.96 -21.07 5.72
C GLY A 223 11.66 -21.99 4.72
N ARG A 224 13.00 -21.96 4.69
CA ARG A 224 13.95 -22.95 4.12
C ARG A 224 13.41 -23.91 3.03
N VAL A 225 13.17 -23.42 1.81
CA VAL A 225 13.46 -24.16 0.55
C VAL A 225 13.69 -23.12 -0.55
N CYS A 226 14.95 -22.87 -0.91
CA CYS A 226 15.29 -22.19 -2.15
C CYS A 226 15.21 -23.22 -3.30
N ALA A 227 14.12 -23.24 -4.06
CA ALA A 227 14.09 -23.90 -5.37
C ALA A 227 12.86 -23.44 -6.18
N ALA A 228 13.13 -22.85 -7.35
CA ALA A 228 12.20 -22.36 -8.36
C ALA A 228 11.49 -21.03 -8.05
N THR A 229 11.95 -19.97 -8.73
CA THR A 229 11.16 -18.77 -9.02
C THR A 229 9.81 -19.22 -9.58
N ARG A 230 8.72 -19.01 -8.84
CA ARG A 230 7.38 -19.32 -9.35
C ARG A 230 7.09 -18.41 -10.54
N SER A 231 6.78 -19.04 -11.67
CA SER A 231 6.54 -18.35 -12.92
C SER A 231 5.09 -17.89 -12.97
N LYS A 232 4.78 -16.97 -13.88
CA LYS A 232 3.40 -16.60 -14.24
C LYS A 232 2.47 -17.81 -14.42
N SER A 233 2.99 -18.94 -14.93
CA SER A 233 2.22 -20.15 -15.14
C SER A 233 1.72 -20.80 -13.84
N ASP A 234 2.47 -20.67 -12.74
CA ASP A 234 2.06 -21.18 -11.42
C ASP A 234 0.88 -20.39 -10.85
N VAL A 235 0.98 -19.05 -10.87
CA VAL A 235 -0.11 -18.17 -10.44
C VAL A 235 -1.35 -18.41 -11.32
N ALA A 236 -1.16 -18.57 -12.63
CA ALA A 236 -2.24 -18.93 -13.55
C ALA A 236 -2.86 -20.31 -13.25
N ALA A 237 -2.08 -21.29 -12.80
CA ALA A 237 -2.59 -22.60 -12.40
C ALA A 237 -3.42 -22.51 -11.12
N LEU A 238 -2.93 -21.78 -10.12
CA LEU A 238 -3.66 -21.50 -8.87
C LEU A 238 -4.93 -20.68 -9.09
N TRP A 239 -4.96 -19.82 -10.10
CA TRP A 239 -6.18 -19.11 -10.47
C TRP A 239 -7.17 -20.04 -11.18
N ARG A 240 -6.70 -20.84 -12.16
CA ARG A 240 -7.56 -21.79 -12.91
C ARG A 240 -8.18 -22.88 -12.04
N ASN A 241 -7.49 -23.33 -11.00
CA ASN A 241 -8.02 -24.30 -10.06
C ASN A 241 -8.86 -23.65 -8.93
N ALA A 242 -9.19 -22.36 -9.05
CA ALA A 242 -9.97 -21.57 -8.09
C ALA A 242 -9.40 -21.51 -6.67
N THR A 243 -8.08 -21.69 -6.50
CA THR A 243 -7.40 -21.53 -5.21
C THR A 243 -6.99 -20.07 -4.97
N LEU A 244 -6.63 -19.35 -6.04
CA LEU A 244 -6.56 -17.91 -6.09
C LEU A 244 -7.78 -17.34 -6.83
N LYS A 245 -8.14 -16.11 -6.49
CA LYS A 245 -9.06 -15.28 -7.27
C LYS A 245 -8.41 -13.94 -7.59
N VAL A 246 -8.95 -13.24 -8.59
CA VAL A 246 -8.56 -11.85 -8.85
C VAL A 246 -8.88 -11.03 -7.60
N PHE A 247 -7.91 -10.24 -7.15
CA PHE A 247 -8.06 -9.43 -5.95
C PHE A 247 -9.32 -8.57 -6.01
N HIS A 248 -10.11 -8.57 -4.94
CA HIS A 248 -11.30 -7.73 -4.70
C HIS A 248 -12.39 -7.77 -5.79
N VAL A 249 -12.34 -8.75 -6.69
CA VAL A 249 -13.27 -8.86 -7.82
C VAL A 249 -14.73 -9.03 -7.39
N ASP A 250 -14.96 -9.61 -6.20
CA ASP A 250 -16.30 -9.83 -5.67
C ASP A 250 -16.95 -8.53 -5.18
N ALA A 251 -16.14 -7.57 -4.70
CA ALA A 251 -16.61 -6.30 -4.19
C ALA A 251 -16.68 -5.22 -5.29
N CYS A 252 -15.76 -5.24 -6.26
CA CYS A 252 -15.82 -4.32 -7.40
C CYS A 252 -15.46 -4.98 -8.73
N ARG A 253 -16.44 -5.60 -9.40
CA ARG A 253 -16.24 -6.19 -10.74
C ARG A 253 -15.85 -5.17 -11.80
N SER A 254 -16.40 -3.96 -11.75
CA SER A 254 -16.05 -2.88 -12.69
C SER A 254 -14.59 -2.45 -12.56
N CYS A 255 -14.01 -2.54 -11.35
CA CYS A 255 -12.63 -2.15 -11.09
C CYS A 255 -11.58 -3.03 -11.76
N HIS A 256 -11.96 -4.24 -12.18
CA HIS A 256 -11.06 -5.18 -12.85
C HIS A 256 -11.48 -5.52 -14.28
N ARG A 257 -12.65 -5.04 -14.73
CA ARG A 257 -13.23 -5.35 -16.05
C ARG A 257 -12.29 -5.07 -17.23
N PRO A 258 -11.50 -3.98 -17.26
CA PRO A 258 -10.63 -3.72 -18.41
C PRO A 258 -9.49 -4.73 -18.56
N PHE A 259 -9.06 -5.36 -17.46
CA PHE A 259 -7.96 -6.32 -17.48
C PHE A 259 -8.45 -7.73 -17.85
N ASN A 260 -8.02 -8.22 -19.01
CA ASN A 260 -8.33 -9.57 -19.47
C ASN A 260 -7.38 -10.60 -18.83
N HIS A 261 -7.77 -11.12 -17.66
CA HIS A 261 -6.98 -12.10 -16.91
C HIS A 261 -6.76 -13.42 -17.66
N ALA A 262 -7.69 -13.84 -18.53
CA ALA A 262 -7.55 -15.04 -19.34
C ALA A 262 -6.53 -14.85 -20.46
N HIS A 263 -6.54 -13.70 -21.12
CA HIS A 263 -5.49 -13.36 -22.08
C HIS A 263 -4.14 -13.20 -21.38
N TRP A 264 -4.11 -12.51 -20.23
CA TRP A 264 -2.90 -12.41 -19.42
C TRP A 264 -2.35 -13.79 -19.11
N SER A 265 -3.12 -14.73 -18.57
CA SER A 265 -2.60 -16.02 -18.11
C SER A 265 -1.95 -16.87 -19.21
N LEU A 266 -2.33 -16.65 -20.47
CA LEU A 266 -1.83 -17.39 -21.64
C LEU A 266 -0.73 -16.64 -22.42
N SER A 267 -0.73 -15.30 -22.38
CA SER A 267 0.21 -14.52 -23.19
C SER A 267 1.64 -14.52 -22.62
N PRO A 268 2.69 -14.72 -23.42
CA PRO A 268 4.07 -14.52 -22.97
C PRO A 268 4.47 -13.03 -22.91
N SER A 269 3.66 -12.14 -23.49
CA SER A 269 3.98 -10.71 -23.66
C SER A 269 2.95 -9.82 -22.96
N PRO A 270 3.35 -8.61 -22.52
CA PRO A 270 2.39 -7.60 -22.08
C PRO A 270 1.44 -7.22 -23.22
N TYR A 271 0.27 -6.71 -22.88
CA TYR A 271 -0.73 -6.23 -23.83
C TYR A 271 -1.34 -4.91 -23.32
N ILE A 272 -1.89 -4.13 -24.25
CA ILE A 272 -2.48 -2.83 -23.93
C ILE A 272 -3.84 -3.04 -23.27
N VAL A 273 -4.06 -2.36 -22.15
CA VAL A 273 -5.35 -2.24 -21.48
C VAL A 273 -5.81 -0.80 -21.60
N GLU A 274 -6.96 -0.58 -22.23
CA GLU A 274 -7.56 0.74 -22.29
C GLU A 274 -8.21 1.10 -20.95
N PHE A 275 -7.94 2.30 -20.47
CA PHE A 275 -8.60 2.81 -19.27
C PHE A 275 -10.11 2.87 -19.48
N GLN A 276 -10.86 2.43 -18.47
CA GLN A 276 -12.32 2.59 -18.41
C GLN A 276 -12.70 3.18 -17.06
N ARG A 277 -13.88 3.80 -16.99
CA ARG A 277 -14.42 4.34 -15.74
C ARG A 277 -14.42 3.26 -14.64
N ASN A 278 -14.03 3.65 -13.43
CA ASN A 278 -13.87 2.81 -12.25
C ASN A 278 -12.70 1.82 -12.29
N PHE A 279 -11.85 1.84 -13.34
CA PHE A 279 -10.63 1.03 -13.33
C PHE A 279 -9.67 1.56 -12.27
N GLU A 280 -9.34 0.72 -11.29
CA GLU A 280 -8.48 1.08 -10.15
C GLU A 280 -7.23 0.18 -10.13
N PRO A 281 -6.27 0.39 -11.06
CA PRO A 281 -5.06 -0.41 -11.10
C PRO A 281 -4.03 0.07 -10.06
N TRP A 282 -3.29 -0.87 -9.50
CA TRP A 282 -1.91 -0.59 -9.08
C TRP A 282 -1.02 -0.59 -10.30
N GLY A 283 0.11 0.12 -10.22
CA GLY A 283 1.03 0.07 -11.34
C GLY A 283 2.38 0.69 -11.10
N ILE A 284 3.20 0.50 -12.13
CA ILE A 284 4.57 0.97 -12.23
C ILE A 284 4.58 2.10 -13.25
N LEU A 285 5.09 3.26 -12.84
CA LEU A 285 5.18 4.47 -13.66
C LEU A 285 6.60 5.02 -13.68
N SER A 286 6.92 5.82 -14.70
CA SER A 286 8.09 6.68 -14.70
C SER A 286 7.96 7.77 -13.65
N ARG A 287 9.08 8.10 -13.01
CA ARG A 287 9.19 9.19 -12.05
C ARG A 287 9.77 10.45 -12.68
#